data_AF-A0A356FCC5-F1
#
_entry.id   AF-A0A356FCC5-F1
#
_cell.length_a   1.000
_cell.length_b   1.000
_cell.length_c   1.000
_cell.angle_alpha   90.00
_cell.angle_beta   90.00
_cell.angle_gamma   90.00
#
_symmetry.space_group_name_H-M   'P 1'
#
loop_
_entity.id
_entity.type
_entity.pdbx_description
1 polymer ?
#
loop_
_entity_poly.entity_id
_entity_poly.type
_entity_poly.pdbx_seq_one_letter_code
_entity_poly.pdbx_strand_id
1 'polypeptide(L)' 'DGREHHPHGYTLCMAGGGVKGGHVHGATDDFGWYAIDRKVHIHDFHATIL' A
#
# COMPACT_ATOMS: atom_id res chain seq x y z
N ASP A 1 -12.96 14.32 -11.99
CA ASP A 1 -11.76 14.26 -12.86
C ASP A 1 -10.70 13.54 -12.05
N GLY A 2 -10.16 12.40 -12.52
CA GLY A 2 -9.39 11.44 -11.71
C GLY A 2 -7.99 11.92 -11.27
N ARG A 3 -7.85 13.22 -11.02
CA ARG A 3 -6.61 13.93 -10.67
C ARG A 3 -6.60 14.45 -9.24
N GLU A 4 -7.63 14.13 -8.46
CA GLU A 4 -7.67 14.51 -7.04
C GLU A 4 -6.70 13.67 -6.21
N HIS A 5 -6.17 14.29 -5.16
CA HIS A 5 -5.15 13.70 -4.32
C HIS A 5 -5.81 12.75 -3.30
N HIS A 6 -6.18 11.54 -3.72
CA HIS A 6 -6.85 10.54 -2.88
C HIS A 6 -5.91 10.05 -1.76
N PRO A 7 -6.08 10.49 -0.49
CA PRO A 7 -5.11 10.22 0.56
C PRO A 7 -5.42 8.93 1.35
N HIS A 8 -6.51 8.25 1.00
CA HIS A 8 -7.11 7.20 1.85
C HIS A 8 -6.58 5.78 1.59
N GLY A 9 -5.97 5.56 0.43
CA GLY A 9 -5.45 4.26 0.03
C GLY A 9 -4.55 4.39 -1.19
N TYR A 10 -3.44 3.66 -1.21
CA TYR A 10 -2.53 3.57 -2.34
C TYR A 10 -1.88 2.18 -2.36
N THR A 11 -1.44 1.75 -3.54
CA THR A 11 -0.78 0.45 -3.74
C THR A 11 0.70 0.68 -4.04
N LEU A 12 1.56 -0.12 -3.40
CA LEU A 12 3.00 -0.13 -3.62
C LEU A 12 3.44 -1.46 -4.25
N CYS A 13 4.32 -1.39 -5.24
CA CYS A 13 5.01 -2.57 -5.78
C CYS A 13 6.43 -2.62 -5.21
N MET A 14 6.84 -3.77 -4.68
CA MET A 14 8.10 -3.96 -3.97
C MET A 14 8.90 -5.12 -4.58
N ALA A 15 10.21 -4.96 -4.70
CA ALA A 15 11.16 -5.99 -5.16
C ALA A 15 12.56 -5.74 -4.57
N GLY A 16 13.44 -6.75 -4.60
CA GLY A 16 14.78 -6.66 -4.01
C GLY A 16 14.76 -6.69 -2.48
N GLY A 17 15.85 -6.32 -1.81
CA GLY A 17 15.90 -6.14 -0.35
C GLY A 17 15.52 -7.36 0.51
N GLY A 18 15.49 -8.57 -0.07
CA GLY A 18 14.99 -9.77 0.61
C GLY A 18 13.45 -9.85 0.71
N VAL A 19 12.71 -9.00 0.00
CA VAL A 19 11.24 -9.04 -0.05
C VAL A 19 10.75 -10.41 -0.53
N LYS A 20 9.76 -10.97 0.17
CA LYS A 20 9.16 -12.26 -0.16
C LYS A 20 8.42 -12.18 -1.52
N GLY A 21 8.88 -12.95 -2.49
CA GLY A 21 8.22 -13.06 -3.80
C GLY A 21 6.80 -13.65 -3.71
N GLY A 22 5.89 -13.15 -4.54
CA GLY A 22 4.49 -13.59 -4.58
C GLY A 22 3.68 -13.25 -3.33
N HIS A 23 4.18 -12.37 -2.46
CA HIS A 23 3.49 -11.97 -1.25
C HIS A 23 2.58 -10.76 -1.47
N VAL A 24 1.36 -10.80 -0.93
CA VAL A 24 0.38 -9.70 -0.95
C VAL A 24 0.06 -9.29 0.49
N HIS A 25 0.20 -7.99 0.78
CA HIS A 25 -0.15 -7.40 2.06
C HIS A 25 -1.25 -6.35 1.91
N GLY A 26 -2.38 -6.59 2.59
CA GLY A 26 -3.57 -5.75 2.54
C GLY A 26 -4.39 -5.90 1.27
N ALA A 27 -5.45 -5.08 1.20
CA ALA A 27 -6.33 -4.92 0.06
C ALA A 27 -7.05 -3.57 0.15
N THR A 28 -7.48 -3.04 -0.99
CA THR A 28 -8.39 -1.89 -1.08
C THR A 28 -9.81 -2.35 -1.38
N ASP A 29 -10.78 -1.45 -1.23
CA ASP A 29 -12.12 -1.66 -1.79
C ASP A 29 -12.10 -1.83 -3.32
N ASP A 30 -13.25 -2.19 -3.89
CA ASP A 30 -13.44 -2.48 -5.31
C ASP A 30 -13.13 -1.28 -6.24
N PHE A 31 -13.12 -0.06 -5.69
CA PHE A 31 -12.82 1.18 -6.41
C PHE A 31 -11.37 1.63 -6.22
N GLY A 32 -10.60 0.98 -5.32
CA GLY A 32 -9.23 1.34 -4.99
C GLY A 32 -9.10 2.58 -4.12
N TRP A 33 -10.14 3.01 -3.40
CA TRP A 33 -10.15 4.29 -2.68
C TRP A 33 -9.64 4.16 -1.24
N TYR A 34 -10.10 3.14 -0.53
CA TYR A 34 -9.78 2.93 0.87
C TYR A 34 -9.05 1.61 1.06
N ALA A 35 -8.01 1.60 1.91
CA ALA A 35 -7.47 0.35 2.43
C ALA A 35 -8.50 -0.30 3.37
N ILE A 36 -8.81 -1.59 3.17
CA ILE A 36 -9.83 -2.32 3.93
C ILE A 36 -9.27 -3.56 4.65
N ASP A 37 -8.14 -4.11 4.21
CA ASP A 37 -7.44 -5.21 4.87
C ASP A 37 -6.03 -4.81 5.31
N ARG A 38 -5.60 -5.29 6.48
CA ARG A 38 -4.24 -5.11 7.06
C ARG A 38 -3.61 -3.74 6.77
N LYS A 39 -4.29 -2.69 7.23
CA LYS A 39 -3.91 -1.30 6.96
C LYS A 39 -2.55 -0.99 7.60
N VAL A 40 -1.69 -0.32 6.85
CA VAL A 40 -0.39 0.19 7.30
C VAL A 40 -0.31 1.66 6.97
N HIS A 41 0.19 2.47 7.90
CA HIS A 41 0.42 3.89 7.65
C HIS A 41 1.77 4.08 6.92
N ILE A 42 1.86 5.07 6.02
CA ILE A 42 3.09 5.30 5.21
C ILE A 42 4.33 5.54 6.08
N HIS A 43 4.17 6.17 7.24
CA HIS A 43 5.27 6.40 8.18
C HIS A 43 5.86 5.09 8.73
N ASP A 44 5.00 4.13 9.08
CA ASP A 44 5.43 2.83 9.62
C ASP A 44 6.09 1.99 8.52
N PHE A 45 5.56 2.08 7.30
CA PHE A 45 6.18 1.45 6.13
C PHE A 45 7.58 2.02 5.86
N HIS A 46 7.73 3.35 5.81
CA HIS A 46 9.04 3.98 5.65
C HIS A 46 10.02 3.60 6.76
N ALA A 47 9.57 3.56 8.03
CA ALA A 47 10.41 3.14 9.14
C ALA A 47 10.87 1.67 9.03
N THR A 48 10.15 0.83 8.28
CA THR A 48 10.47 -0.59 8.09
C THR A 48 11.49 -0.83 6.97
N ILE A 49 11.50 0.03 5.93
CA ILE A 49 12.34 -0.16 4.74
C ILE A 49 13.66 0.61 4.75
N LEU A 50 13.87 1.46 5.76
CA LEU A 50 15.08 2.27 5.96
C LEU A 50 16.14 1.53 6.78
#